data_AF-A0A6I7Q122-F1
#
_entry.id   AF-A0A6I7Q122-F1
#
_cell.length_a   1.000
_cell.length_b   1.000
_cell.length_c   1.000
_cell.angle_alpha   90.00
_cell.angle_beta   90.00
_cell.angle_gamma   90.00
#
_symmetry.space_group_name_H-M   'P 1'
#
loop_
_entity.id
_entity.type
_entity.pdbx_description
1 polymer ?
#
loop_
_entity_poly.entity_id
_entity_poly.type
_entity_poly.pdbx_seq_one_letter_code
_entity_poly.pdbx_strand_id
1 'polypeptide(L)'
;MTLALRLYEQITHGADENARFGAVAEAIELLEQRLADHASLATRADVHATELRLQKEIEQVRLQTEQVRGEIEQVRGEIEQVRGEIKAVELRLQKEIAEVRGEIKAVELNLRKEIEQVRGDIKTVELRLQKEIAQVRSEIEQVRLEVKSVEVRLVQAMHWQTVWIIGAVGTVVAAIRLLDYLLP
;
A
#
# COMPACT_ATOMS: atom_id res chain seq x y z
N MET A 1 12.87 62.23 -72.36
CA MET A 1 14.22 62.80 -72.54
C MET A 1 15.04 62.51 -71.29
N THR A 2 16.27 62.03 -71.44
CA THR A 2 17.21 61.88 -70.31
C THR A 2 17.70 63.24 -69.83
N LEU A 3 18.03 63.35 -68.54
CA LEU A 3 18.50 64.59 -67.92
C LEU A 3 19.72 65.17 -68.66
N ALA A 4 20.61 64.29 -69.14
CA ALA A 4 21.76 64.65 -69.98
C ALA A 4 21.37 65.28 -71.32
N LEU A 5 20.32 64.78 -71.98
CA LEU A 5 19.81 65.34 -73.24
C LEU A 5 19.13 66.70 -73.02
N ARG A 6 18.41 66.86 -71.92
CA ARG A 6 17.77 68.12 -71.52
C ARG A 6 18.79 69.21 -71.20
N LEU A 7 19.84 68.85 -70.45
CA LEU A 7 20.96 69.74 -70.13
C LEU A 7 21.72 70.16 -71.40
N TYR A 8 21.99 69.20 -72.31
CA TYR A 8 22.64 69.48 -73.58
C TYR A 8 21.86 70.51 -74.41
N GLU A 9 20.55 70.30 -74.57
CA GLU A 9 19.68 71.21 -75.33
C GLU A 9 19.63 72.61 -74.69
N GLN A 10 19.46 72.70 -73.36
CA GLN A 10 19.43 73.97 -72.62
C GLN A 10 20.76 74.75 -72.69
N ILE A 11 21.91 74.07 -72.69
CA ILE A 11 23.22 74.72 -72.84
C ILE A 11 23.45 75.18 -74.28
N THR A 12 23.05 74.39 -75.28
CA THR A 12 23.24 74.73 -76.70
C THR A 12 22.33 75.84 -77.20
N HIS A 13 21.15 76.03 -76.60
CA HIS A 13 20.17 77.05 -77.02
C HIS A 13 20.03 78.22 -76.02
N GLY A 14 20.79 78.20 -74.91
CA GLY A 14 20.84 79.29 -73.95
C GLY A 14 21.50 80.55 -74.54
N ALA A 15 20.75 81.66 -74.54
CA ALA A 15 21.13 82.92 -75.17
C ALA A 15 22.28 83.67 -74.44
N ASP A 16 22.49 83.42 -73.15
CA ASP A 16 23.48 84.14 -72.32
C ASP A 16 24.14 83.21 -71.28
N GLU A 17 25.31 83.60 -70.77
CA GLU A 17 26.16 82.78 -69.89
C GLU A 17 25.43 82.36 -68.60
N ASN A 18 24.68 83.29 -68.00
CA ASN A 18 23.87 83.04 -66.80
C ASN A 18 22.76 81.99 -67.03
N ALA A 19 22.17 81.91 -68.22
CA ALA A 19 21.15 80.91 -68.53
C ALA A 19 21.76 79.50 -68.64
N ARG A 20 23.00 79.40 -69.13
CA ARG A 20 23.75 78.14 -69.18
C ARG A 20 24.16 77.68 -67.78
N PHE A 21 24.64 78.59 -66.93
CA PHE A 21 24.94 78.29 -65.53
C PHE A 21 23.69 77.86 -64.74
N GLY A 22 22.54 78.51 -64.97
CA GLY A 22 21.25 78.11 -64.38
C GLY A 22 20.81 76.70 -64.79
N ALA A 23 20.95 76.34 -66.07
CA ALA A 23 20.65 74.99 -66.56
C ALA A 23 21.54 73.90 -65.92
N VAL A 24 22.83 74.20 -65.70
CA VAL A 24 23.75 73.31 -64.97
C VAL A 24 23.33 73.18 -63.51
N ALA A 25 22.97 74.27 -62.84
CA ALA A 25 22.53 74.24 -61.45
C ALA A 25 21.24 73.41 -61.27
N GLU A 26 20.25 73.60 -62.15
CA GLU A 26 18.99 72.83 -62.15
C GLU A 26 19.24 71.33 -62.40
N ALA A 27 20.15 70.99 -63.32
CA ALA A 27 20.52 69.60 -63.57
C ALA A 27 21.26 68.96 -62.38
N ILE A 28 22.09 69.72 -61.66
CA ILE A 28 22.74 69.26 -60.42
C ILE A 28 21.70 69.07 -59.31
N GLU A 29 20.78 70.00 -59.12
CA GLU A 29 19.73 69.90 -58.10
C GLU A 29 18.80 68.69 -58.34
N LEU A 30 18.43 68.43 -59.61
CA LEU A 30 17.67 67.23 -59.99
C LEU A 30 18.49 65.93 -59.85
N LEU A 31 19.81 65.98 -60.05
CA LEU A 31 20.70 64.84 -59.78
C LEU A 31 20.81 64.57 -58.28
N GLU A 32 20.95 65.61 -57.47
CA GLU A 32 21.02 65.53 -56.00
C GLU A 32 19.71 65.01 -55.41
N GLN A 33 18.54 65.50 -55.87
CA GLN A 33 17.25 64.96 -55.45
C GLN A 33 17.09 63.48 -55.82
N ARG A 34 17.48 63.10 -57.04
CA ARG A 34 17.43 61.70 -57.48
C ARG A 34 18.38 60.79 -56.70
N LEU A 35 19.57 61.30 -56.35
CA LEU A 35 20.53 60.59 -55.50
C LEU A 35 20.01 60.47 -54.06
N ALA A 36 19.37 61.49 -53.52
CA ALA A 36 18.74 61.46 -52.21
C ALA A 36 17.57 60.46 -52.16
N ASP A 37 16.74 60.40 -53.19
CA ASP A 37 15.67 59.42 -53.32
C ASP A 37 16.24 57.99 -53.37
N HIS A 38 17.31 57.77 -54.14
CA HIS A 38 17.98 56.47 -54.23
C HIS A 38 18.78 56.09 -52.96
N ALA A 39 19.20 57.06 -52.14
CA ALA A 39 19.91 56.81 -50.89
C ALA A 39 19.02 56.11 -49.84
N SER A 40 17.70 56.21 -49.97
CA SER A 40 16.73 55.52 -49.10
C SER A 40 16.41 54.07 -49.54
N LEU A 41 16.86 53.67 -50.73
CA LEU A 41 16.57 52.34 -51.29
C LEU A 41 17.63 51.32 -50.86
N ALA A 42 17.18 50.13 -50.48
CA ALA A 42 18.09 49.01 -50.23
C ALA A 42 18.88 48.68 -51.50
N THR A 43 20.20 48.58 -51.37
CA THR A 43 21.07 48.17 -52.45
C THR A 43 21.02 46.65 -52.63
N ARG A 44 21.51 46.16 -53.77
CA ARG A 44 21.69 44.72 -53.99
C ARG A 44 22.56 44.07 -52.89
N ALA A 45 23.55 44.81 -52.38
CA ALA A 45 24.42 44.32 -51.31
C ALA A 45 23.65 44.16 -49.99
N ASP A 46 22.76 45.10 -49.65
CA ASP A 46 21.92 45.03 -48.45
C ASP A 46 20.94 43.84 -48.51
N VAL A 47 20.33 43.62 -49.68
CA VAL A 47 19.44 42.48 -49.91
C VAL A 47 20.21 41.16 -49.82
N HIS A 48 21.42 41.08 -50.40
CA HIS A 48 22.22 39.86 -50.33
C HIS A 48 22.72 39.57 -48.90
N ALA A 49 23.09 40.60 -48.14
CA ALA A 49 23.49 40.46 -46.74
C ALA A 49 22.32 39.93 -45.87
N THR A 50 21.11 40.44 -46.10
CA THR A 50 19.90 39.95 -45.41
C THR A 50 19.52 38.54 -45.86
N GLU A 51 19.66 38.20 -47.15
CA GLU A 51 19.47 36.83 -47.66
C GLU A 51 20.40 35.83 -46.98
N LEU A 52 21.70 36.12 -46.91
CA LEU A 52 22.69 35.27 -46.23
C LEU A 52 22.37 35.11 -44.74
N ARG A 53 21.96 36.19 -44.09
CA ARG A 53 21.56 36.15 -42.68
C ARG A 53 20.33 35.26 -42.48
N LEU A 54 19.30 35.42 -43.32
CA LEU A 54 18.09 34.59 -43.26
C LEU A 54 18.40 33.13 -43.55
N GLN A 55 19.26 32.82 -44.51
CA GLN A 55 19.70 31.44 -44.78
C GLN A 55 20.35 30.81 -43.54
N LYS A 56 21.22 31.56 -42.85
CA LYS A 56 21.86 31.11 -41.61
C LYS A 56 20.85 30.89 -40.48
N GLU A 57 19.90 31.82 -40.30
CA GLU A 57 18.85 31.70 -39.28
C GLU A 57 17.92 30.51 -39.58
N ILE A 58 17.55 30.28 -40.85
CA ILE A 58 16.77 29.12 -41.28
C ILE A 58 17.52 27.82 -40.97
N GLU A 59 18.81 27.76 -41.26
CA GLU A 59 19.61 26.56 -40.99
C GLU A 59 19.74 26.29 -39.49
N GLN A 60 19.91 27.34 -38.68
CA GLN A 60 19.91 27.22 -37.23
C GLN A 60 18.58 26.69 -36.69
N VAL A 61 17.45 27.21 -37.20
CA VAL A 61 16.11 26.74 -36.81
C VAL A 61 15.90 25.28 -37.24
N ARG A 62 16.41 24.86 -38.41
CA ARG A 62 16.34 23.46 -38.85
C ARG A 62 17.09 22.54 -37.90
N LEU A 63 18.32 22.89 -37.52
CA LEU A 63 19.11 22.11 -36.56
C LEU A 63 18.41 22.00 -35.20
N GLN A 64 17.84 23.11 -34.69
CA GLN A 64 17.05 23.09 -33.46
C GLN A 64 15.82 22.21 -33.58
N THR A 65 15.14 22.24 -34.73
CA THR A 65 13.96 21.40 -34.99
C THR A 65 14.32 19.91 -35.01
N GLU A 66 15.46 19.55 -35.60
CA GLU A 66 15.96 18.17 -35.59
C GLU A 66 16.35 17.71 -34.19
N GLN A 67 17.01 18.57 -33.41
CA GLN A 67 17.35 18.27 -32.02
C GLN A 67 16.09 18.01 -31.19
N VAL A 68 15.11 18.91 -31.24
CA VAL A 68 13.83 18.76 -30.52
C VAL A 68 13.11 17.48 -30.97
N ARG A 69 13.16 17.14 -32.25
CA ARG A 69 12.57 15.89 -32.76
C ARG A 69 13.25 14.66 -32.14
N GLY A 70 14.58 14.66 -32.03
CA GLY A 70 15.33 13.60 -31.35
C GLY A 70 14.98 13.48 -29.86
N GLU A 71 14.88 14.61 -29.14
CA GLU A 71 14.46 14.62 -27.74
C GLU A 71 13.03 14.07 -27.57
N ILE A 72 12.10 14.42 -28.47
CA ILE A 72 10.73 13.87 -28.48
C ILE A 72 10.74 12.36 -28.69
N GLU A 73 11.57 11.84 -29.59
CA GLU A 73 11.69 10.39 -29.81
C GLU A 73 12.26 9.66 -28.60
N GLN A 74 13.27 10.24 -27.93
CA GLN A 74 13.81 9.69 -26.69
C GLN A 74 12.74 9.65 -25.59
N VAL A 75 12.03 10.76 -25.35
CA VAL A 75 10.97 10.83 -24.34
C VAL A 75 9.85 9.84 -24.65
N ARG A 76 9.49 9.62 -25.92
CA ARG A 76 8.53 8.59 -26.30
C ARG A 76 9.03 7.19 -25.93
N GLY A 77 10.31 6.89 -26.14
CA GLY A 77 10.93 5.64 -25.71
C GLY A 77 10.86 5.43 -24.19
N GLU A 78 11.21 6.45 -23.43
CA GLU A 78 11.13 6.43 -21.96
C GLU A 78 9.70 6.23 -21.46
N ILE A 79 8.71 6.90 -22.08
CA ILE A 79 7.28 6.71 -21.75
C ILE A 79 6.83 5.27 -22.00
N GLU A 80 7.22 4.66 -23.11
CA GLU A 80 6.87 3.26 -23.42
C GLU A 80 7.54 2.29 -22.45
N GLN A 81 8.79 2.54 -22.07
CA GLN A 81 9.47 1.74 -21.04
C GLN A 81 8.73 1.83 -19.70
N VAL A 82 8.43 3.04 -19.22
CA VAL A 82 7.71 3.26 -17.96
C VAL A 82 6.33 2.62 -17.99
N ARG A 83 5.61 2.68 -19.11
CA ARG A 83 4.32 1.97 -19.29
C ARG A 83 4.49 0.46 -19.16
N GLY A 84 5.55 -0.10 -19.75
CA GLY A 84 5.89 -1.52 -19.61
C GLY A 84 6.17 -1.91 -18.17
N GLU A 85 6.96 -1.11 -17.45
CA GLU A 85 7.28 -1.31 -16.03
C GLU A 85 6.03 -1.24 -15.15
N ILE A 86 5.17 -0.23 -15.35
CA ILE A 86 3.90 -0.10 -14.64
C ILE A 86 3.04 -1.35 -14.83
N LYS A 87 2.88 -1.83 -16.07
CA LYS A 87 2.07 -3.02 -16.36
C LYS A 87 2.66 -4.28 -15.72
N ALA A 88 3.98 -4.41 -15.67
CA ALA A 88 4.65 -5.53 -15.00
C ALA A 88 4.42 -5.50 -13.48
N VAL A 89 4.51 -4.32 -12.87
CA VAL A 89 4.23 -4.12 -11.44
C VAL A 89 2.76 -4.41 -11.12
N GLU A 90 1.82 -3.94 -11.93
CA GLU A 90 0.39 -4.23 -11.76
C GLU A 90 0.10 -5.73 -11.77
N LEU A 91 0.65 -6.47 -12.75
CA LEU A 91 0.48 -7.92 -12.83
C LEU A 91 1.08 -8.64 -11.63
N ARG A 92 2.26 -8.21 -11.18
CA ARG A 92 2.92 -8.77 -9.99
C ARG A 92 2.07 -8.55 -8.74
N LEU A 93 1.59 -7.33 -8.52
CA LEU A 93 0.73 -7.01 -7.38
C LEU A 93 -0.59 -7.77 -7.41
N GLN A 94 -1.20 -7.93 -8.58
CA GLN A 94 -2.42 -8.76 -8.72
C GLN A 94 -2.18 -10.20 -8.29
N LYS A 95 -1.03 -10.78 -8.68
CA LYS A 95 -0.64 -12.13 -8.29
C LYS A 95 -0.40 -12.23 -6.77
N GLU A 96 0.39 -11.33 -6.20
CA GLU A 96 0.67 -11.30 -4.76
C GLU A 96 -0.62 -11.14 -3.94
N ILE A 97 -1.55 -10.27 -4.36
CA ILE A 97 -2.86 -10.11 -3.72
C ILE A 97 -3.69 -11.40 -3.80
N ALA A 98 -3.66 -12.10 -4.94
CA ALA A 98 -4.39 -13.36 -5.10
C ALA A 98 -3.81 -14.46 -4.20
N GLU A 99 -2.47 -14.55 -4.09
CA GLU A 99 -1.76 -15.48 -3.21
C GLU A 99 -2.11 -15.22 -1.75
N VAL A 100 -1.96 -13.98 -1.27
CA VAL A 100 -2.31 -13.59 0.12
C VAL A 100 -3.78 -13.87 0.44
N ARG A 101 -4.70 -13.60 -0.50
CA ARG A 101 -6.12 -13.95 -0.32
C ARG A 101 -6.33 -15.47 -0.21
N GLY A 102 -5.55 -16.27 -0.94
CA GLY A 102 -5.55 -17.73 -0.84
C GLY A 102 -5.07 -18.20 0.53
N GLU A 103 -3.93 -17.67 0.99
CA GLU A 103 -3.36 -17.97 2.31
C GLU A 103 -4.31 -17.61 3.45
N ILE A 104 -4.93 -16.42 3.41
CA ILE A 104 -5.92 -16.00 4.42
C ILE A 104 -7.09 -16.99 4.49
N LYS A 105 -7.63 -17.41 3.34
CA LYS A 105 -8.72 -18.41 3.30
C LYS A 105 -8.28 -19.75 3.87
N ALA A 106 -7.06 -20.20 3.56
CA ALA A 106 -6.52 -21.45 4.08
C ALA A 106 -6.37 -21.40 5.62
N VAL A 107 -5.81 -20.31 6.15
CA VAL A 107 -5.68 -20.09 7.59
C VAL A 107 -7.05 -20.04 8.27
N GLU A 108 -8.02 -19.34 7.68
CA GLU A 108 -9.38 -19.26 8.24
C GLU A 108 -10.04 -20.65 8.32
N LEU A 109 -9.91 -21.46 7.27
CA LEU A 109 -10.44 -22.82 7.26
C LEU A 109 -9.77 -23.72 8.29
N ASN A 110 -8.45 -23.61 8.44
CA ASN A 110 -7.69 -24.40 9.42
C ASN A 110 -8.09 -24.01 10.84
N LEU A 111 -8.15 -22.71 11.16
CA LEU A 111 -8.58 -22.23 12.47
C LEU A 111 -10.01 -22.64 12.80
N ARG A 112 -10.93 -22.61 11.82
CA ARG A 112 -12.31 -23.10 12.01
C ARG A 112 -12.33 -24.58 12.40
N LYS A 113 -11.54 -25.42 11.71
CA LYS A 113 -11.42 -26.85 12.03
C LYS A 113 -10.82 -27.09 13.41
N GLU A 114 -9.75 -26.36 13.76
CA GLU A 114 -9.12 -26.46 15.09
C GLU A 114 -10.09 -26.06 16.21
N ILE A 115 -10.87 -24.98 16.01
CA ILE A 115 -11.89 -24.56 16.97
C ILE A 115 -12.99 -25.63 17.12
N GLU A 116 -13.46 -26.22 16.02
CA GLU A 116 -14.46 -27.29 16.07
C GLU A 116 -13.92 -28.53 16.79
N GLN A 117 -12.67 -28.90 16.53
CA GLN A 117 -12.00 -30.01 17.20
C GLN A 117 -11.87 -29.74 18.71
N VAL A 118 -11.35 -28.58 19.12
CA VAL A 118 -11.22 -28.21 20.54
C VAL A 118 -12.59 -28.19 21.23
N ARG A 119 -13.65 -27.71 20.57
CA ARG A 119 -15.01 -27.78 21.11
C ARG A 119 -15.48 -29.23 21.32
N GLY A 120 -15.17 -30.12 20.38
CA GLY A 120 -15.45 -31.55 20.51
C GLY A 120 -14.71 -32.19 21.67
N ASP A 121 -13.43 -31.87 21.83
CA ASP A 121 -12.59 -32.37 22.91
C ASP A 121 -13.09 -31.89 24.27
N ILE A 122 -13.43 -30.60 24.40
CA ILE A 122 -14.02 -30.02 25.61
C ILE A 122 -15.30 -30.77 26.00
N LYS A 123 -16.22 -30.99 25.04
CA LYS A 123 -17.47 -31.71 25.30
C LYS A 123 -17.22 -33.15 25.77
N THR A 124 -16.22 -33.81 25.18
CA THR A 124 -15.82 -35.17 25.56
C THR A 124 -15.26 -35.21 26.98
N VAL A 125 -14.37 -34.28 27.33
CA VAL A 125 -13.81 -34.15 28.68
C VAL A 125 -14.91 -33.85 29.69
N GLU A 126 -15.84 -32.95 29.37
CA GLU A 126 -16.97 -32.62 30.26
C GLU A 126 -17.83 -33.85 30.55
N LEU A 127 -18.21 -34.62 29.54
CA LEU A 127 -18.98 -35.85 29.72
C LEU A 127 -18.22 -36.89 30.55
N ARG A 128 -16.91 -37.03 30.33
CA ARG A 128 -16.06 -37.94 31.10
C ARG A 128 -16.01 -37.52 32.58
N LEU A 129 -15.77 -36.24 32.86
CA LEU A 129 -15.76 -35.70 34.22
C LEU A 129 -17.12 -35.86 34.90
N GLN A 130 -18.24 -35.63 34.20
CA GLN A 130 -19.58 -35.87 34.75
C GLN A 130 -19.76 -37.34 35.17
N LYS A 131 -19.29 -38.29 34.34
CA LYS A 131 -19.34 -39.72 34.65
C LYS A 131 -18.45 -40.07 35.86
N GLU A 132 -17.22 -39.58 35.89
CA GLU A 132 -16.28 -39.81 37.00
C GLU A 132 -16.83 -39.22 38.32
N ILE A 133 -17.41 -38.02 38.30
CA ILE A 133 -18.07 -37.41 39.46
C ILE A 133 -19.26 -38.24 39.93
N ALA A 134 -20.10 -38.73 39.00
CA ALA A 134 -21.24 -39.57 39.34
C ALA A 134 -20.80 -40.90 39.98
N GLN A 135 -19.74 -41.50 39.47
CA GLN A 135 -19.13 -42.71 40.03
C GLN A 135 -18.62 -42.45 41.45
N VAL A 136 -17.81 -41.41 41.65
CA VAL A 136 -17.29 -41.06 42.99
C VAL A 136 -18.42 -40.78 43.98
N ARG A 137 -19.51 -40.12 43.56
CA ARG A 137 -20.69 -39.93 44.41
C ARG A 137 -21.33 -41.25 44.84
N SER A 138 -21.42 -42.23 43.93
CA SER A 138 -21.93 -43.57 44.24
C SER A 138 -21.02 -44.31 45.22
N GLU A 139 -19.70 -44.24 45.02
CA GLU A 139 -18.71 -44.86 45.91
C GLU A 139 -18.77 -44.25 47.31
N ILE A 140 -18.90 -42.93 47.43
CA ILE A 140 -19.10 -42.24 48.72
C ILE A 140 -20.36 -42.73 49.42
N GLU A 141 -21.48 -42.89 48.70
CA GLU A 141 -22.72 -43.36 49.31
C GLU A 141 -22.64 -44.82 49.77
N GLN A 142 -21.94 -45.68 49.01
CA GLN A 142 -21.65 -47.05 49.43
C GLN A 142 -20.81 -47.08 50.72
N VAL A 143 -19.71 -46.32 50.77
CA VAL A 143 -18.87 -46.21 51.97
C VAL A 143 -19.67 -45.70 53.16
N ARG A 144 -20.57 -44.71 52.98
CA ARG A 144 -21.45 -44.24 54.06
C ARG A 144 -22.36 -45.33 54.61
N LEU A 145 -22.93 -46.17 53.74
CA LEU A 145 -23.77 -47.30 54.17
C LEU A 145 -22.94 -48.35 54.90
N GLU A 146 -21.74 -48.66 54.39
CA GLU A 146 -20.81 -49.58 55.06
C GLU A 146 -20.43 -49.07 56.45
N VAL A 147 -20.08 -47.79 56.60
CA VAL A 147 -19.78 -47.17 57.90
C VAL A 147 -20.96 -47.28 58.85
N LYS A 148 -22.18 -46.92 58.43
CA LYS A 148 -23.39 -47.08 59.25
C LYS A 148 -23.60 -48.53 59.69
N SER A 149 -23.37 -49.49 58.79
CA SER A 149 -23.51 -50.91 59.11
C SER A 149 -22.47 -51.38 60.14
N VAL A 150 -21.25 -50.85 60.07
CA VAL A 150 -20.19 -51.12 61.05
C VAL A 150 -20.54 -50.51 62.40
N GLU A 151 -21.01 -49.26 62.42
CA GLU A 151 -21.46 -48.59 63.65
C GLU A 151 -22.57 -49.38 64.35
N VAL A 152 -23.62 -49.80 63.61
CA VAL A 152 -24.71 -50.61 64.16
C VAL A 152 -24.19 -51.93 64.73
N ARG A 153 -23.32 -52.64 64.00
CA ARG A 153 -22.72 -53.90 64.47
C ARG A 153 -21.88 -53.69 65.73
N LEU A 154 -21.10 -52.60 65.80
CA LEU A 154 -20.27 -52.28 66.96
C LEU A 154 -21.13 -51.98 68.19
N VAL A 155 -22.18 -51.16 68.04
CA VAL A 155 -23.12 -50.83 69.12
C VAL A 155 -23.83 -52.10 69.60
N GLN A 156 -24.29 -52.94 68.69
CA GLN A 156 -24.94 -54.21 69.02
C GLN A 156 -23.99 -55.16 69.76
N ALA A 157 -22.76 -55.31 69.28
CA ALA A 157 -21.73 -56.12 69.92
C ALA A 157 -21.41 -55.60 71.34
N MET A 158 -21.26 -54.29 71.50
CA MET A 158 -21.01 -53.66 72.80
C MET A 158 -22.20 -53.82 73.76
N HIS A 159 -23.43 -53.75 73.26
CA HIS A 159 -24.63 -54.01 74.07
C HIS A 159 -24.64 -55.45 74.57
N TRP A 160 -24.45 -56.43 73.69
CA TRP A 160 -24.35 -57.83 74.07
C TRP A 160 -23.20 -58.08 75.06
N GLN A 161 -22.03 -57.49 74.82
CA GLN A 161 -20.90 -57.56 75.75
C GLN A 161 -21.27 -56.97 77.13
N THR A 162 -21.96 -55.84 77.17
CA THR A 162 -22.43 -55.21 78.42
C THR A 162 -23.40 -56.13 79.16
N VAL A 163 -24.34 -56.77 78.44
CA VAL A 163 -25.27 -57.74 79.02
C VAL A 163 -24.53 -58.94 79.61
N TRP A 164 -23.55 -59.49 78.89
CA TRP A 164 -22.71 -60.60 79.37
C TRP A 164 -21.90 -60.21 80.61
N ILE A 165 -21.31 -59.00 80.64
CA ILE A 165 -20.55 -58.49 81.80
C ILE A 165 -21.47 -58.33 83.02
N ILE A 166 -22.65 -57.72 82.85
CA ILE A 166 -23.62 -57.56 83.95
C ILE A 166 -24.06 -58.94 84.47
N GLY A 167 -24.34 -59.88 83.58
CA GLY A 167 -24.66 -61.27 83.94
C GLY A 167 -23.54 -61.94 84.74
N ALA A 168 -22.30 -61.85 84.24
CA ALA A 168 -21.12 -62.40 84.92
C ALA A 168 -20.92 -61.79 86.32
N VAL A 169 -20.98 -60.45 86.43
CA VAL A 169 -20.89 -59.76 87.73
C VAL A 169 -22.01 -60.21 88.66
N GLY A 170 -23.25 -60.31 88.18
CA GLY A 170 -24.39 -60.79 88.96
C GLY A 170 -24.19 -62.22 89.47
N THR A 171 -23.66 -63.13 88.65
CA THR A 171 -23.34 -64.50 89.09
C THR A 171 -22.26 -64.55 90.16
N VAL A 172 -21.21 -63.72 90.04
CA VAL A 172 -20.16 -63.62 91.07
C VAL A 172 -20.73 -63.10 92.39
N VAL A 173 -21.57 -62.05 92.37
CA VAL A 173 -22.21 -61.52 93.57
C VAL A 173 -23.14 -62.54 94.23
N ALA A 174 -23.93 -63.28 93.44
CA ALA A 174 -24.80 -64.34 93.94
C ALA A 174 -23.99 -65.48 94.59
N ALA A 175 -22.89 -65.89 93.96
CA ALA A 175 -21.99 -66.89 94.51
C ALA A 175 -21.38 -66.45 95.85
N ILE A 176 -20.89 -65.20 95.95
CA ILE A 176 -20.37 -64.63 97.21
C ILE A 176 -21.43 -64.68 98.31
N ARG A 177 -22.66 -64.20 98.05
CA ARG A 177 -23.75 -64.25 99.04
C ARG A 177 -24.12 -65.67 99.47
N LEU A 178 -24.09 -66.63 98.54
CA LEU A 178 -24.40 -68.02 98.84
C LEU A 178 -23.29 -68.66 99.70
N LEU A 179 -22.05 -68.25 99.47
CA LEU A 179 -20.90 -68.61 100.29
C LEU A 179 -21.02 -68.03 101.71
N ASP A 180 -21.38 -66.75 101.84
CA ASP A 180 -21.67 -66.09 103.13
C ASP A 180 -22.84 -66.75 103.88
N TYR A 181 -23.83 -67.29 103.17
CA TYR A 181 -24.97 -67.99 103.79
C TYR A 181 -24.60 -69.41 104.27
N LEU A 182 -23.70 -70.10 103.56
CA LEU A 182 -23.28 -71.47 103.88
C LEU A 182 -22.15 -71.54 104.93
N LEU A 183 -21.42 -70.45 105.14
CA LEU A 183 -20.40 -70.30 106.19
C LEU A 183 -20.88 -69.33 107.28
N PRO A 184 -21.56 -69.80 108.34
CA PRO A 184 -21.83 -69.00 109.54
C PRO A 184 -20.58 -68.77 110.41
#